data_AF-A0A0P9E918-F1
#
_entry.id   AF-A0A0P9E918-F1
#
_cell.length_a   1.000
_cell.length_b   1.000
_cell.length_c   1.000
_cell.angle_alpha   90.00
_cell.angle_beta   90.00
_cell.angle_gamma   90.00
#
_symmetry.space_group_name_H-M   'P 1'
#
loop_
_entity.id
_entity.type
_entity.pdbx_description
1 polymer ?
#
loop_
_entity_poly.entity_id
_entity_poly.type
_entity_poly.pdbx_seq_one_letter_code
_entity_poly.pdbx_strand_id
1 'polypeptide(L)'
;MGSLGLEGLEPRSVKTAIYPILIVNNAYDPRFATLRNCCLLIEFGKPLVSEVAKHLKRICAREGIEADENALKFIAQRSEGDVRSAVNDLQALGQGKCRLTYNDVSWLAFRDRKEAIFEVLRLIFYARSCEAAKRAIDMADVETDMLFEWIYENVPFQFQDPHGLSRAMDALAVADLYRGRVRATQDWKLTRYVVDFMTAGVAMAREKEPSTWVPLRFPERIRMLSRTKQEREMRSQIGWRIRRRCHISSVRAVKEVLPYLRIIFESNVEMAAGIARWLGLDEAMVEYLAGEGRWAQATVKRLGS
;
A
#
# COMPACT_ATOMS: atom_id res chain seq x y z
N MET A 1 28.71 -7.35 21.67
CA MET A 1 29.71 -6.58 22.45
C MET A 1 29.05 -5.29 22.89
N GLY A 2 29.21 -4.96 24.18
CA GLY A 2 28.34 -4.07 24.94
C GLY A 2 28.23 -2.65 24.42
N SER A 3 27.06 -2.05 24.69
CA SER A 3 26.80 -0.62 24.62
C SER A 3 27.80 0.13 25.51
N LEU A 4 28.87 0.68 24.92
CA LEU A 4 29.63 1.74 25.55
C LEU A 4 28.72 2.96 25.64
N GLY A 5 28.14 3.15 26.83
CA GLY A 5 27.44 4.38 27.20
C GLY A 5 28.38 5.58 27.08
N LEU A 6 27.77 6.74 26.85
CA LEU A 6 28.42 8.03 26.60
C LEU A 6 29.41 8.49 27.69
N GLU A 7 29.47 7.81 28.83
CA GLU A 7 30.40 8.07 29.94
C GLU A 7 31.88 7.79 29.58
N GLY A 8 32.17 7.02 28.53
CA GLY A 8 33.56 6.74 28.10
C GLY A 8 34.20 7.80 27.19
N LEU A 9 33.44 8.80 26.72
CA LEU A 9 33.84 9.77 25.71
C LEU A 9 34.20 11.13 26.34
N GLU A 10 35.08 11.11 27.34
CA GLU A 10 35.59 12.34 27.94
C GLU A 10 36.56 13.08 26.99
N PRO A 11 36.60 14.43 27.03
CA PRO A 11 37.50 15.23 26.19
C PRO A 11 38.99 14.93 26.41
N ARG A 12 39.35 14.34 27.57
CA ARG A 12 40.71 13.83 27.82
C ARG A 12 41.07 12.69 26.86
N SER A 13 40.16 11.75 26.64
CA SER A 13 40.37 10.58 25.78
C SER A 13 40.51 10.95 24.30
N VAL A 14 39.80 12.00 23.86
CA VAL A 14 39.86 12.51 22.48
C VAL A 14 41.18 13.22 22.19
N LYS A 15 41.80 13.86 23.19
CA LYS A 15 43.11 14.52 23.04
C LYS A 15 44.30 13.56 23.01
N THR A 16 44.17 12.37 23.60
CA THR A 16 45.22 11.34 23.63
C THR A 16 45.11 10.34 22.47
N ALA A 17 43.96 10.31 21.78
CA ALA A 17 43.73 9.41 20.66
C ALA A 17 44.44 9.91 19.39
N ILE A 18 45.11 9.00 18.69
CA ILE A 18 46.00 9.34 17.57
C ILE A 18 45.22 9.92 16.38
N TYR A 19 43.96 9.48 16.12
CA TYR A 19 43.00 10.13 15.19
C TYR A 19 41.53 9.73 15.48
N PRO A 20 40.81 10.35 16.43
CA PRO A 20 39.40 10.04 16.68
C PRO A 20 38.47 10.71 15.66
N ILE A 21 37.64 9.93 14.96
CA ILE A 21 36.53 10.43 14.12
C ILE A 21 35.21 10.20 14.86
N LEU A 22 34.45 11.26 15.08
CA LEU A 22 33.13 11.21 15.72
C LEU A 22 32.05 11.56 14.69
N ILE A 23 31.03 10.71 14.57
CA ILE A 23 29.86 10.95 13.71
C ILE A 23 28.65 11.21 14.61
N VAL A 24 28.02 12.37 14.45
CA VAL A 24 26.84 12.79 15.24
C VAL A 24 25.73 13.26 14.32
N ASN A 25 24.47 12.97 14.66
CA ASN A 25 23.31 13.43 13.90
C ASN A 25 22.99 14.91 14.15
N ASN A 26 23.30 15.42 15.35
CA ASN A 26 23.15 16.83 15.69
C ASN A 26 24.37 17.29 16.50
N ALA A 27 25.25 18.05 15.86
CA ALA A 27 26.44 18.59 16.51
C ALA A 27 26.10 19.62 17.59
N TYR A 28 24.91 20.27 17.54
CA TYR A 28 24.50 21.34 18.45
C TYR A 28 23.81 20.87 19.73
N ASP A 29 23.66 19.55 19.94
CA ASP A 29 23.14 19.01 21.20
C ASP A 29 24.00 19.50 22.39
N PRO A 30 23.38 19.94 23.52
CA PRO A 30 24.11 20.39 24.71
C PRO A 30 25.15 19.38 25.23
N ARG A 31 24.93 18.08 25.02
CA ARG A 31 25.82 16.99 25.46
C ARG A 31 27.19 17.03 24.78
N PHE A 32 27.29 17.62 23.59
CA PHE A 32 28.53 17.69 22.81
C PHE A 32 29.23 19.05 22.89
N ALA A 33 28.77 19.96 23.77
CA ALA A 33 29.32 21.31 23.88
C ALA A 33 30.84 21.33 24.15
N THR A 34 31.34 20.43 24.98
CA THR A 34 32.78 20.30 25.31
C THR A 34 33.59 19.71 24.16
N LEU A 35 33.01 18.80 23.38
CA LEU A 35 33.66 18.15 22.22
C LEU A 35 33.72 19.09 21.00
N ARG A 36 32.71 19.94 20.79
CA ARG A 36 32.72 20.94 19.71
C ARG A 36 33.94 21.87 19.75
N ASN A 37 34.42 22.20 20.95
CA ASN A 37 35.59 23.08 21.12
C ASN A 37 36.93 22.39 20.84
N CYS A 38 36.96 21.06 20.74
CA CYS A 38 38.19 20.28 20.58
C CYS A 38 38.28 19.54 19.24
N CYS A 39 37.26 19.62 18.38
CA CYS A 39 37.16 18.85 17.14
C CYS A 39 36.89 19.75 15.93
N LEU A 40 37.41 19.37 14.76
CA LEU A 40 37.04 19.99 13.49
C LEU A 40 35.61 19.56 13.10
N LEU A 41 34.70 20.51 12.97
CA LEU A 41 33.34 20.24 12.50
C LEU A 41 33.32 20.17 10.97
N ILE A 42 32.90 19.03 10.43
CA ILE A 42 32.64 18.85 9.00
C ILE A 42 31.14 18.64 8.84
N GLU A 43 30.48 19.60 8.21
CA GLU A 43 29.04 19.53 7.95
C GLU A 43 28.74 18.72 6.69
N PHE A 44 27.83 17.75 6.81
CA PHE A 44 27.33 16.97 5.67
C PHE A 44 25.98 17.55 5.25
N GLY A 45 25.98 18.23 4.10
CA GLY A 45 24.75 18.73 3.47
C GLY A 45 23.91 17.59 2.87
N LYS A 46 22.62 17.86 2.66
CA LYS A 46 21.74 16.95 1.94
C LYS A 46 22.15 16.86 0.47
N PRO A 47 22.39 15.65 -0.09
CA PRO A 47 22.69 15.49 -1.50
C PRO A 47 21.52 15.94 -2.37
N LEU A 48 21.84 16.43 -3.57
CA LEU A 48 20.83 16.85 -4.53
C LEU A 48 20.09 15.63 -5.09
N VAL A 49 18.82 15.82 -5.45
CA VAL A 49 17.97 14.78 -6.05
C VAL A 49 18.64 14.12 -7.28
N SER A 50 19.35 14.91 -8.09
CA SER A 50 20.06 14.43 -9.27
C SER A 50 21.24 13.51 -8.93
N GLU A 51 21.92 13.74 -7.81
CA GLU A 51 23.04 12.93 -7.32
C GLU A 51 22.54 11.61 -6.75
N VAL A 52 21.44 11.65 -5.99
CA VAL A 52 20.77 10.46 -5.46
C VAL A 52 20.26 9.60 -6.62
N ALA A 53 19.58 10.17 -7.62
CA ALA A 53 19.11 9.43 -8.78
C ALA A 53 20.25 8.79 -9.59
N LYS A 54 21.38 9.50 -9.78
CA LYS A 54 22.59 8.93 -10.40
C LYS A 54 23.18 7.78 -9.58
N HIS A 55 23.16 7.88 -8.25
CA HIS A 55 23.60 6.82 -7.38
C HIS A 55 22.71 5.57 -7.49
N LEU A 56 21.38 5.74 -7.45
CA LEU A 56 20.43 4.65 -7.63
C LEU A 56 20.59 3.97 -9.02
N LYS A 57 20.81 4.76 -10.09
CA LYS A 57 21.08 4.23 -11.44
C LYS A 57 22.30 3.31 -11.46
N ARG A 58 23.38 3.68 -10.75
CA ARG A 58 24.58 2.84 -10.63
C ARG A 58 24.33 1.55 -9.87
N ILE A 59 23.47 1.57 -8.85
CA ILE A 59 23.07 0.37 -8.11
C ILE A 59 22.27 -0.56 -9.04
N CYS A 60 21.25 -0.05 -9.71
CA CYS A 60 20.45 -0.83 -10.67
C CYS A 60 21.29 -1.51 -11.75
N ALA A 61 22.27 -0.79 -12.31
CA ALA A 61 23.17 -1.35 -13.32
C ALA A 61 24.04 -2.52 -12.79
N ARG A 62 24.40 -2.50 -11.50
CA ARG A 62 25.17 -3.58 -10.86
C ARG A 62 24.31 -4.78 -10.48
N GLU A 63 23.06 -4.52 -10.12
CA GLU A 63 22.06 -5.53 -9.74
C GLU A 63 21.34 -6.13 -10.97
N GLY A 64 21.68 -5.71 -12.19
CA GLY A 64 21.05 -6.19 -13.42
C GLY A 64 19.60 -5.73 -13.60
N ILE A 65 19.22 -4.60 -12.98
CA ILE A 65 17.87 -4.05 -13.04
C ILE A 65 17.84 -2.90 -14.06
N GLU A 66 17.01 -3.02 -15.10
CA GLU A 66 16.74 -1.91 -16.02
C GLU A 66 15.72 -0.95 -15.40
N ALA A 67 16.18 0.18 -14.87
CA ALA A 67 15.31 1.18 -14.24
C ALA A 67 15.08 2.41 -15.13
N ASP A 68 13.81 2.82 -15.25
CA ASP A 68 13.42 4.09 -15.89
C ASP A 68 13.98 5.29 -15.11
N GLU A 69 14.52 6.29 -15.80
CA GLU A 69 15.04 7.50 -15.18
C GLU A 69 13.97 8.27 -14.39
N ASN A 70 12.72 8.24 -14.86
CA ASN A 70 11.62 8.86 -14.14
C ASN A 70 11.32 8.13 -12.82
N ALA A 71 11.46 6.81 -12.80
CA ALA A 71 11.28 6.00 -11.60
C ALA A 71 12.37 6.30 -10.55
N LEU A 72 13.62 6.40 -10.99
CA LEU A 72 14.75 6.72 -10.12
C LEU A 72 14.70 8.15 -9.58
N LYS A 73 14.31 9.12 -10.43
CA LYS A 73 14.09 10.51 -9.99
C LYS A 73 12.97 10.60 -8.96
N PHE A 74 11.90 9.83 -9.13
CA PHE A 74 10.78 9.82 -8.19
C PHE A 74 11.19 9.29 -6.81
N ILE A 75 11.92 8.17 -6.75
CA ILE A 75 12.48 7.64 -5.50
C ILE A 75 13.42 8.67 -4.85
N ALA A 76 14.29 9.31 -5.65
CA ALA A 76 15.24 10.30 -5.15
C ALA A 76 14.57 11.55 -4.58
N GLN A 77 13.53 12.09 -5.25
CA GLN A 77 12.76 13.24 -4.74
C GLN A 77 12.09 12.89 -3.41
N ARG A 78 11.50 11.69 -3.32
CA ARG A 78 10.77 11.23 -2.14
C ARG A 78 11.67 11.06 -0.91
N SER A 79 12.94 10.74 -1.12
CA SER A 79 13.89 10.52 -0.04
C SER A 79 14.36 11.80 0.68
N GLU A 80 14.04 12.99 0.16
CA GLU A 80 14.41 14.30 0.74
C GLU A 80 15.90 14.44 1.11
N GLY A 81 16.77 13.80 0.32
CA GLY A 81 18.22 13.79 0.54
C GLY A 81 18.73 12.67 1.45
N ASP A 82 17.87 11.78 1.97
CA ASP A 82 18.31 10.57 2.67
C ASP A 82 18.59 9.42 1.69
N VAL A 83 19.87 9.23 1.37
CA VAL A 83 20.34 8.17 0.47
C VAL A 83 19.98 6.78 0.99
N ARG A 84 19.99 6.55 2.31
CA ARG A 84 19.68 5.23 2.89
C ARG A 84 18.21 4.89 2.64
N SER A 85 17.33 5.85 2.90
CA SER A 85 15.89 5.70 2.63
C SER A 85 15.63 5.48 1.15
N ALA A 86 16.33 6.21 0.27
CA ALA A 86 16.24 6.02 -1.18
C ALA A 86 16.65 4.61 -1.64
N VAL A 87 17.74 4.06 -1.09
CA VAL A 87 18.23 2.72 -1.41
C VAL A 87 17.27 1.64 -0.90
N ASN A 88 16.73 1.80 0.32
CA ASN A 88 15.73 0.89 0.85
C ASN A 88 14.45 0.88 0.01
N ASP A 89 13.99 2.05 -0.42
CA ASP A 89 12.83 2.19 -1.31
C ASP A 89 13.11 1.55 -2.68
N LEU A 90 14.31 1.73 -3.24
CA LEU A 90 14.73 1.04 -4.47
C LEU A 90 14.74 -0.48 -4.29
N GLN A 91 15.32 -0.98 -3.20
CA GLN A 91 15.38 -2.40 -2.91
C GLN A 91 13.99 -3.00 -2.78
N ALA A 92 13.09 -2.38 -2.01
CA ALA A 92 11.72 -2.84 -1.83
C ALA A 92 10.94 -2.95 -3.15
N LEU A 93 11.21 -2.05 -4.10
CA LEU A 93 10.49 -1.97 -5.36
C LEU A 93 11.13 -2.78 -6.50
N GLY A 94 12.46 -2.93 -6.46
CA GLY A 94 13.27 -3.63 -7.46
C GLY A 94 13.55 -5.09 -7.14
N GLN A 95 13.34 -5.55 -5.90
CA GLN A 95 13.63 -6.93 -5.51
C GLN A 95 12.84 -7.93 -6.36
N GLY A 96 13.56 -8.86 -7.00
CA GLY A 96 12.98 -9.90 -7.85
C GLY A 96 12.50 -9.44 -9.22
N LYS A 97 12.79 -8.18 -9.62
CA LYS A 97 12.41 -7.65 -10.94
C LYS A 97 13.64 -7.41 -11.79
N CYS A 98 13.53 -7.74 -13.08
CA CYS A 98 14.56 -7.40 -14.09
C CYS A 98 14.39 -5.97 -14.62
N ARG A 99 13.21 -5.35 -14.43
CA ARG A 99 12.89 -4.01 -14.92
C ARG A 99 12.05 -3.24 -13.90
N LEU A 100 12.38 -1.97 -13.69
CA LEU A 100 11.68 -1.06 -12.79
C LEU A 100 11.10 0.12 -13.58
N THR A 101 9.77 0.20 -13.61
CA THR A 101 9.02 1.24 -14.34
C THR A 101 8.46 2.31 -13.40
N TYR A 102 8.02 3.45 -13.95
CA TYR A 102 7.34 4.49 -13.17
C TYR A 102 6.10 3.97 -12.43
N ASN A 103 5.35 3.04 -13.05
CA ASN A 103 4.17 2.44 -12.41
C ASN A 103 4.53 1.64 -11.17
N ASP A 104 5.70 1.01 -11.12
CA ASP A 104 6.16 0.25 -9.97
C ASP A 104 6.48 1.15 -8.77
N VAL A 105 7.02 2.34 -9.03
CA VAL A 105 7.36 3.31 -7.98
C VAL A 105 6.19 4.18 -7.53
N SER A 106 5.09 4.20 -8.30
CA SER A 106 3.88 4.98 -7.97
C SER A 106 3.32 4.66 -6.58
N TRP A 107 3.55 3.45 -6.06
CA TRP A 107 3.23 3.05 -4.68
C TRP A 107 3.86 3.96 -3.61
N LEU A 108 5.04 4.53 -3.84
CA LEU A 108 5.66 5.47 -2.89
C LEU A 108 4.87 6.77 -2.76
N ALA A 109 4.15 7.19 -3.80
CA ALA A 109 3.20 8.29 -3.72
C ALA A 109 2.05 7.95 -2.75
N PHE A 110 1.60 6.70 -2.71
CA PHE A 110 0.59 6.26 -1.74
C PHE A 110 1.12 6.27 -0.30
N ARG A 111 2.43 6.05 -0.07
CA ARG A 111 3.04 6.20 1.27
C ARG A 111 3.04 7.65 1.74
N ASP A 112 3.34 8.60 0.86
CA ASP A 112 3.25 10.03 1.15
C ASP A 112 1.83 10.48 1.45
N ARG A 113 0.90 10.12 0.57
CA ARG A 113 -0.54 10.37 0.76
C ARG A 113 -1.04 9.74 2.06
N LYS A 114 -0.44 8.64 2.53
CA LYS A 114 -0.80 8.02 3.80
C LYS A 114 -0.42 8.88 5.01
N GLU A 115 0.69 9.60 5.00
CA GLU A 115 1.04 10.51 6.10
C GLU A 115 0.11 11.73 6.10
N ALA A 116 -0.10 12.36 4.94
CA ALA A 116 -1.03 13.48 4.79
C ALA A 116 -2.48 13.10 5.14
N ILE A 117 -2.95 11.92 4.70
CA ILE A 117 -4.33 11.50 4.98
C ILE A 117 -4.55 11.16 6.45
N PHE A 118 -3.52 10.72 7.19
CA PHE A 118 -3.66 10.49 8.62
C PHE A 118 -3.94 11.77 9.38
N GLU A 119 -3.39 12.90 8.94
CA GLU A 119 -3.72 14.21 9.48
C GLU A 119 -5.17 14.59 9.17
N VAL A 120 -5.60 14.41 7.92
CA VAL A 120 -7.00 14.65 7.50
C VAL A 120 -7.99 13.80 8.29
N LEU A 121 -7.72 12.50 8.45
CA LEU A 121 -8.57 11.60 9.22
C LEU A 121 -8.65 12.03 10.68
N ARG A 122 -7.55 12.50 11.28
CA ARG A 122 -7.57 13.08 12.64
C ARG A 122 -8.45 14.32 12.67
N LEU A 123 -8.32 15.24 11.71
CA LEU A 123 -9.17 16.42 11.64
C LEU A 123 -10.65 16.04 11.55
N ILE A 124 -11.01 15.02 10.79
CA ILE A 124 -12.40 14.53 10.68
C ILE A 124 -12.87 13.90 11.99
N PHE A 125 -12.15 12.89 12.52
CA PHE A 125 -12.59 12.14 13.70
C PHE A 125 -12.64 12.97 14.98
N TYR A 126 -11.82 14.00 15.08
CA TYR A 126 -11.74 14.88 16.26
C TYR A 126 -12.33 16.28 16.00
N ALA A 127 -13.03 16.49 14.89
CA ALA A 127 -13.72 17.75 14.61
C ALA A 127 -14.81 18.03 15.65
N ARG A 128 -14.84 19.28 16.14
CA ARG A 128 -15.88 19.77 17.07
C ARG A 128 -17.04 20.47 16.39
N SER A 129 -16.97 20.67 15.07
CA SER A 129 -18.02 21.31 14.28
C SER A 129 -18.13 20.68 12.90
N CYS A 130 -19.33 20.73 12.32
CA CYS A 130 -19.58 20.26 10.96
C CYS A 130 -18.66 20.93 9.93
N GLU A 131 -18.45 22.24 10.07
CA GLU A 131 -17.60 23.00 9.14
C GLU A 131 -16.13 22.61 9.21
N ALA A 132 -15.62 22.29 10.40
CA ALA A 132 -14.24 21.82 10.56
C ALA A 132 -14.05 20.45 9.91
N ALA A 133 -15.01 19.53 10.11
CA ALA A 133 -14.99 18.21 9.48
C ALA A 133 -15.05 18.29 7.95
N LYS A 134 -15.90 19.17 7.40
CA LYS A 134 -16.04 19.35 5.95
C LYS A 134 -14.78 19.95 5.32
N ARG A 135 -14.20 20.99 5.93
CA ARG A 135 -12.97 21.63 5.42
C ARG A 135 -11.74 20.72 5.45
N ALA A 136 -11.73 19.68 6.27
CA ALA A 136 -10.63 18.71 6.30
C ALA A 136 -10.42 18.02 4.94
N ILE A 137 -11.46 17.90 4.11
CA ILE A 137 -11.34 17.37 2.74
C ILE A 137 -10.50 18.25 1.84
N ASP A 138 -10.53 19.57 2.02
CA ASP A 138 -9.76 20.48 1.16
C ASP A 138 -8.24 20.27 1.34
N MET A 139 -7.84 19.66 2.45
CA MET A 139 -6.46 19.27 2.77
C MET A 139 -6.13 17.84 2.31
N ALA A 140 -7.11 17.09 1.81
CA ALA A 140 -6.93 15.70 1.42
C ALA A 140 -6.30 15.59 0.02
N ASP A 141 -5.06 15.08 -0.03
CA ASP A 141 -4.39 14.72 -1.29
C ASP A 141 -4.85 13.34 -1.84
N VAL A 142 -6.12 12.98 -1.58
CA VAL A 142 -6.73 11.73 -2.04
C VAL A 142 -8.12 11.98 -2.60
N GLU A 143 -8.50 11.17 -3.58
CA GLU A 143 -9.85 11.20 -4.14
C GLU A 143 -10.90 10.87 -3.07
N THR A 144 -12.08 11.50 -3.17
CA THR A 144 -13.22 11.31 -2.27
C THR A 144 -13.58 9.84 -2.07
N ASP A 145 -13.52 9.06 -3.15
CA ASP A 145 -13.80 7.62 -3.11
C ASP A 145 -12.79 6.84 -2.28
N MET A 146 -11.51 7.24 -2.28
CA MET A 146 -10.47 6.62 -1.46
C MET A 146 -10.63 7.08 -0.01
N LEU A 147 -10.87 8.37 0.23
CA LEU A 147 -11.09 8.92 1.56
C LEU A 147 -12.26 8.22 2.27
N PHE A 148 -13.34 7.91 1.54
CA PHE A 148 -14.45 7.11 2.08
C PHE A 148 -13.99 5.76 2.64
N GLU A 149 -13.17 5.01 1.90
CA GLU A 149 -12.66 3.71 2.35
C GLU A 149 -11.76 3.84 3.58
N TRP A 150 -10.96 4.91 3.66
CA TRP A 150 -10.15 5.23 4.84
C TRP A 150 -10.99 5.53 6.07
N ILE A 151 -12.04 6.32 5.92
CA ILE A 151 -12.95 6.62 7.03
C ILE A 151 -13.65 5.32 7.46
N TYR A 152 -14.25 4.58 6.52
CA TYR A 152 -14.95 3.32 6.77
C TYR A 152 -14.11 2.29 7.55
N GLU A 153 -12.86 2.07 7.14
CA GLU A 153 -11.96 1.15 7.85
C GLU A 153 -11.69 1.58 9.29
N ASN A 154 -11.58 2.90 9.53
CA ASN A 154 -11.14 3.43 10.81
C ASN A 154 -12.28 3.70 11.80
N VAL A 155 -13.54 3.88 11.35
CA VAL A 155 -14.68 4.15 12.24
C VAL A 155 -14.80 3.13 13.38
N PRO A 156 -14.76 1.80 13.16
CA PRO A 156 -14.91 0.83 14.24
C PRO A 156 -13.82 0.92 15.32
N PHE A 157 -12.63 1.40 14.95
CA PHE A 157 -11.52 1.56 15.90
C PHE A 157 -11.57 2.91 16.62
N GLN A 158 -12.15 3.93 16.00
CA GLN A 158 -12.23 5.29 16.54
C GLN A 158 -13.44 5.49 17.46
N PHE A 159 -14.48 4.65 17.36
CA PHE A 159 -15.68 4.73 18.18
C PHE A 159 -15.72 3.58 19.19
N GLN A 160 -15.53 3.90 20.48
CA GLN A 160 -15.60 2.92 21.57
C GLN A 160 -17.04 2.67 22.03
N ASP A 161 -17.91 3.67 21.89
CA ASP A 161 -19.32 3.57 22.28
C ASP A 161 -20.16 2.93 21.16
N PRO A 162 -20.94 1.87 21.45
CA PRO A 162 -21.77 1.20 20.45
C PRO A 162 -22.81 2.10 19.78
N HIS A 163 -23.41 3.05 20.51
CA HIS A 163 -24.41 3.95 19.94
C HIS A 163 -23.78 4.98 18.99
N GLY A 164 -22.63 5.54 19.38
CA GLY A 164 -21.82 6.41 18.53
C GLY A 164 -21.34 5.69 17.27
N LEU A 165 -20.87 4.46 17.41
CA LEU A 165 -20.48 3.62 16.27
C LEU A 165 -21.66 3.37 15.32
N SER A 166 -22.83 3.01 15.84
CA SER A 166 -24.03 2.79 15.03
C SER A 166 -24.36 4.02 14.20
N ARG A 167 -24.43 5.21 14.83
CA ARG A 167 -24.73 6.46 14.12
C ARG A 167 -23.67 6.83 13.08
N ALA A 168 -22.40 6.59 13.38
CA ALA A 168 -21.31 6.83 12.42
C ALA A 168 -21.42 5.91 11.21
N MET A 169 -21.77 4.64 11.42
CA MET A 169 -22.00 3.67 10.35
C MET A 169 -23.26 3.98 9.55
N ASP A 170 -24.33 4.46 10.20
CA ASP A 170 -25.54 4.94 9.51
C ASP A 170 -25.23 6.14 8.60
N ALA A 171 -24.44 7.10 9.09
CA ALA A 171 -23.98 8.23 8.28
C ALA A 171 -23.16 7.75 7.07
N LEU A 172 -22.23 6.82 7.26
CA LEU A 172 -21.47 6.23 6.15
C LEU A 172 -22.34 5.44 5.17
N ALA A 173 -23.36 4.73 5.65
CA ALA A 173 -24.30 4.01 4.78
C ALA A 173 -25.08 4.99 3.88
N VAL A 174 -25.51 6.13 4.42
CA VAL A 174 -26.14 7.19 3.63
C VAL A 174 -25.16 7.78 2.63
N ALA A 175 -23.91 8.03 3.03
CA ALA A 175 -22.86 8.50 2.12
C ALA A 175 -22.61 7.50 0.96
N ASP A 176 -22.54 6.20 1.23
CA ASP A 176 -22.34 5.16 0.20
C ASP A 176 -23.54 5.06 -0.76
N LEU A 177 -24.76 5.27 -0.27
CA LEU A 177 -25.95 5.32 -1.12
C LEU A 177 -25.90 6.50 -2.09
N TYR A 178 -25.49 7.69 -1.63
CA TYR A 178 -25.25 8.83 -2.53
C TYR A 178 -24.09 8.58 -3.48
N ARG A 179 -23.00 7.95 -3.02
CA ARG A 179 -21.86 7.56 -3.84
C ARG A 179 -22.26 6.60 -4.97
N GLY A 180 -23.10 5.62 -4.66
CA GLY A 180 -23.68 4.71 -5.65
C GLY A 180 -24.56 5.44 -6.68
N ARG A 181 -25.37 6.40 -6.24
CA ARG A 181 -26.17 7.26 -7.13
C ARG A 181 -25.30 8.11 -8.04
N VAL A 182 -24.27 8.78 -7.51
CA VAL A 182 -23.29 9.56 -8.31
C VAL A 182 -22.69 8.68 -9.41
N ARG A 183 -22.25 7.46 -9.07
CA ARG A 183 -21.68 6.54 -10.06
C ARG A 183 -22.69 6.12 -11.14
N ALA A 184 -23.94 5.87 -10.75
CA ALA A 184 -24.99 5.41 -11.66
C ALA A 184 -25.52 6.52 -12.57
N THR A 185 -25.76 7.73 -12.05
CA THR A 185 -26.39 8.83 -12.78
C THR A 185 -25.39 9.85 -13.34
N GLN A 186 -24.13 9.82 -12.91
CA GLN A 186 -23.11 10.82 -13.21
C GLN A 186 -23.50 12.25 -12.75
N ASP A 187 -24.45 12.37 -11.80
CA ASP A 187 -24.82 13.66 -11.22
C ASP A 187 -23.89 14.04 -10.06
N TRP A 188 -22.84 14.80 -10.38
CA TRP A 188 -21.84 15.28 -9.43
C TRP A 188 -22.38 16.27 -8.39
N LYS A 189 -23.60 16.81 -8.56
CA LYS A 189 -24.22 17.67 -7.53
C LYS A 189 -24.52 16.89 -6.26
N LEU A 190 -24.60 15.56 -6.34
CA LEU A 190 -24.82 14.69 -5.19
C LEU A 190 -23.55 14.48 -4.35
N THR A 191 -22.36 14.79 -4.87
CA THR A 191 -21.09 14.63 -4.16
C THR A 191 -21.05 15.44 -2.86
N ARG A 192 -21.73 16.59 -2.78
CA ARG A 192 -21.83 17.35 -1.52
C ARG A 192 -22.45 16.54 -0.38
N TYR A 193 -23.42 15.68 -0.68
CA TYR A 193 -24.06 14.83 0.33
C TYR A 193 -23.13 13.69 0.74
N VAL A 194 -22.37 13.12 -0.21
CA VAL A 194 -21.33 12.12 0.09
C VAL A 194 -20.34 12.70 1.09
N VAL A 195 -19.79 13.88 0.79
CA VAL A 195 -18.85 14.61 1.63
C VAL A 195 -19.45 14.91 3.00
N ASP A 196 -20.66 15.47 3.04
CA ASP A 196 -21.33 15.86 4.29
C ASP A 196 -21.51 14.68 5.23
N PHE A 197 -22.03 13.57 4.73
CA PHE A 197 -22.30 12.39 5.56
C PHE A 197 -21.03 11.64 5.95
N MET A 198 -20.06 11.50 5.05
CA MET A 198 -18.82 10.77 5.37
C MET A 198 -17.89 11.54 6.31
N THR A 199 -17.97 12.88 6.34
CA THR A 199 -17.15 13.73 7.22
C THR A 199 -17.91 14.20 8.44
N ALA A 200 -18.76 15.22 8.29
CA ALA A 200 -19.52 15.81 9.39
C ALA A 200 -20.49 14.80 10.02
N GLY A 201 -21.15 13.95 9.22
CA GLY A 201 -22.03 12.90 9.75
C GLY A 201 -21.29 11.93 10.68
N VAL A 202 -20.10 11.50 10.29
CA VAL A 202 -19.23 10.64 11.13
C VAL A 202 -18.72 11.41 12.34
N ALA A 203 -18.17 12.61 12.16
CA ALA A 203 -17.62 13.41 13.25
C ALA A 203 -18.67 13.70 14.34
N MET A 204 -19.89 14.08 13.94
CA MET A 204 -20.97 14.44 14.86
C MET A 204 -21.66 13.24 15.50
N ALA A 205 -21.39 12.01 15.04
CA ALA A 205 -21.89 10.81 15.70
C ALA A 205 -21.22 10.59 17.08
N ARG A 206 -20.09 11.25 17.34
CA ARG A 206 -19.29 11.11 18.55
C ARG A 206 -19.86 11.96 19.69
N GLU A 207 -20.21 11.31 20.79
CA GLU A 207 -20.66 11.98 22.02
C GLU A 207 -19.54 12.21 23.04
N LYS A 208 -18.53 11.32 23.07
CA LYS A 208 -17.43 11.36 24.04
C LYS A 208 -16.09 11.36 23.31
N GLU A 209 -15.14 12.16 23.81
CA GLU A 209 -13.77 12.12 23.31
C GLU A 209 -13.12 10.77 23.68
N PRO A 210 -12.29 10.19 22.78
CA PRO A 210 -11.56 8.97 23.09
C PRO A 210 -10.60 9.20 24.25
N SER A 211 -10.64 8.31 25.23
CA SER A 211 -9.69 8.31 26.35
C SER A 211 -8.28 7.89 25.92
N THR A 212 -8.16 7.18 24.80
CA THR A 212 -6.93 6.51 24.35
C THR A 212 -6.63 6.87 22.90
N TRP A 213 -5.35 7.11 22.61
CA TRP A 213 -4.89 7.27 21.24
C TRP A 213 -4.98 5.94 20.49
N VAL A 214 -5.69 5.92 19.37
CA VAL A 214 -5.85 4.74 18.51
C VAL A 214 -5.15 4.99 17.17
N PRO A 215 -4.21 4.11 16.75
CA PRO A 215 -3.52 4.27 15.48
C PRO A 215 -4.48 4.05 14.29
N LEU A 216 -4.34 4.88 13.27
CA LEU A 216 -5.08 4.75 12.01
C LEU A 216 -4.50 3.64 11.14
N ARG A 217 -5.38 2.94 10.42
CA ARG A 217 -5.05 1.78 9.58
C ARG A 217 -5.39 2.05 8.12
N PHE A 218 -4.65 1.38 7.24
CA PHE A 218 -4.93 1.39 5.81
C PHE A 218 -6.16 0.53 5.49
N PRO A 219 -7.03 0.93 4.52
CA PRO A 219 -8.20 0.15 4.12
C PRO A 219 -7.86 -1.27 3.69
N GLU A 220 -8.28 -2.24 4.49
CA GLU A 220 -8.01 -3.65 4.24
C GLU A 220 -8.71 -4.12 2.97
N ARG A 221 -9.89 -3.58 2.68
CA ARG A 221 -10.62 -3.84 1.45
C ARG A 221 -9.79 -3.52 0.20
N ILE A 222 -9.12 -2.38 0.17
CA ILE A 222 -8.26 -1.99 -0.97
C ILE A 222 -7.06 -2.93 -1.08
N ARG A 223 -6.45 -3.27 0.07
CA ARG A 223 -5.34 -4.23 0.11
C ARG A 223 -5.75 -5.60 -0.44
N MET A 224 -6.91 -6.10 -0.01
CA MET A 224 -7.48 -7.36 -0.50
C MET A 224 -7.83 -7.32 -1.98
N LEU A 225 -8.44 -6.22 -2.45
CA LEU A 225 -8.79 -6.06 -3.87
C LEU A 225 -7.54 -6.06 -4.76
N SER A 226 -6.47 -5.40 -4.34
CA SER A 226 -5.19 -5.42 -5.05
C SER A 226 -4.57 -6.83 -5.04
N ARG A 227 -4.45 -7.44 -3.86
CA ARG A 227 -3.87 -8.80 -3.69
C ARG A 227 -4.59 -9.86 -4.52
N THR A 228 -5.92 -9.80 -4.56
CA THR A 228 -6.75 -10.77 -5.28
C THR A 228 -7.00 -10.39 -6.73
N LYS A 229 -6.43 -9.29 -7.26
CA LYS A 229 -6.72 -8.81 -8.62
C LYS A 229 -6.38 -9.86 -9.67
N GLN A 230 -5.17 -10.39 -9.63
CA GLN A 230 -4.69 -11.39 -10.58
C GLN A 230 -5.52 -12.69 -10.51
N GLU A 231 -5.81 -13.15 -9.29
CA GLU A 231 -6.65 -14.33 -9.08
C GLU A 231 -8.07 -14.12 -9.61
N ARG A 232 -8.68 -12.97 -9.34
CA ARG A 232 -10.03 -12.63 -9.83
C ARG A 232 -10.05 -12.54 -11.35
N GLU A 233 -9.01 -11.99 -11.96
CA GLU A 233 -8.86 -11.95 -13.41
C GLU A 233 -8.75 -13.37 -14.00
N MET A 234 -7.91 -14.23 -13.43
CA MET A 234 -7.81 -15.64 -13.82
C MET A 234 -9.14 -16.38 -13.71
N ARG A 235 -9.84 -16.26 -12.57
CA ARG A 235 -11.17 -16.84 -12.37
C ARG A 235 -12.17 -16.33 -13.40
N SER A 236 -12.14 -15.03 -13.70
CA SER A 236 -13.03 -14.40 -14.69
C SER A 236 -12.77 -14.97 -16.09
N GLN A 237 -11.51 -15.11 -16.49
CA GLN A 237 -11.13 -15.67 -17.79
C GLN A 237 -11.60 -17.14 -17.93
N ILE A 238 -11.36 -17.99 -16.92
CA ILE A 238 -11.85 -19.38 -16.92
C ILE A 238 -13.38 -19.41 -16.94
N GLY A 239 -14.02 -18.58 -16.12
CA GLY A 239 -15.48 -18.44 -16.09
C GLY A 239 -16.07 -18.06 -17.46
N TRP A 240 -15.34 -17.25 -18.25
CA TRP A 240 -15.73 -16.88 -19.60
C TRP A 240 -15.64 -18.07 -20.57
N ARG A 241 -14.62 -18.91 -20.45
CA ARG A 241 -14.48 -20.16 -21.24
C ARG A 241 -15.63 -21.12 -20.96
N ILE A 242 -15.96 -21.32 -19.68
CA ILE A 242 -17.08 -22.17 -19.26
C ILE A 242 -18.41 -21.60 -19.77
N ARG A 243 -18.63 -20.29 -19.61
CA ARG A 243 -19.82 -19.60 -20.14
C ARG A 243 -20.06 -19.91 -21.62
N ARG A 244 -19.01 -19.84 -22.45
CA ARG A 244 -19.11 -20.04 -23.90
C ARG A 244 -19.57 -21.46 -24.28
N ARG A 245 -19.24 -22.46 -23.47
CA ARG A 245 -19.58 -23.87 -23.74
C ARG A 245 -20.86 -24.33 -23.04
N CYS A 246 -21.12 -23.83 -21.83
CA CYS A 246 -22.22 -24.30 -20.98
C CYS A 246 -23.45 -23.37 -20.98
N HIS A 247 -23.41 -22.25 -21.71
CA HIS A 247 -24.52 -21.27 -21.82
C HIS A 247 -25.02 -20.71 -20.48
N ILE A 248 -24.13 -20.59 -19.49
CA ILE A 248 -24.41 -19.97 -18.18
C ILE A 248 -23.65 -18.66 -18.01
N SER A 249 -24.04 -17.82 -17.05
CA SER A 249 -23.28 -16.58 -16.76
C SER A 249 -21.87 -16.90 -16.24
N SER A 250 -20.90 -16.03 -16.51
CA SER A 250 -19.52 -16.22 -16.03
C SER A 250 -19.44 -16.22 -14.51
N VAL A 251 -20.25 -15.37 -13.85
CA VAL A 251 -20.38 -15.34 -12.39
C VAL A 251 -20.89 -16.67 -11.85
N ARG A 252 -21.93 -17.23 -12.47
CA ARG A 252 -22.46 -18.55 -12.09
C ARG A 252 -21.46 -19.66 -12.35
N ALA A 253 -20.76 -19.64 -13.48
CA ALA A 253 -19.70 -20.60 -13.79
C ALA A 253 -18.58 -20.61 -12.74
N VAL A 254 -18.10 -19.43 -12.33
CA VAL A 254 -17.05 -19.31 -11.30
C VAL A 254 -17.56 -19.81 -9.95
N LYS A 255 -18.82 -19.53 -9.59
CA LYS A 255 -19.37 -19.90 -8.29
C LYS A 255 -19.72 -21.39 -8.19
N GLU A 256 -20.34 -21.95 -9.23
CA GLU A 256 -20.94 -23.29 -9.18
C GLU A 256 -20.09 -24.35 -9.87
N VAL A 257 -19.33 -24.02 -10.92
CA VAL A 257 -18.61 -25.02 -11.74
C VAL A 257 -17.13 -25.09 -11.38
N LEU A 258 -16.48 -23.93 -11.22
CA LEU A 258 -15.04 -23.84 -10.97
C LEU A 258 -14.53 -24.66 -9.75
N PRO A 259 -15.25 -24.75 -8.61
CA PRO A 259 -14.80 -25.56 -7.48
C PRO A 259 -14.69 -27.06 -7.82
N TYR A 260 -15.62 -27.60 -8.61
CA TYR A 260 -15.56 -29.00 -9.05
C TYR A 260 -14.45 -29.23 -10.06
N LEU A 261 -14.20 -28.27 -10.95
CA LEU A 261 -13.08 -28.36 -11.89
C LEU A 261 -11.74 -28.46 -11.16
N ARG A 262 -11.55 -27.72 -10.05
CA ARG A 262 -10.33 -27.86 -9.24
C ARG A 262 -10.14 -29.27 -8.71
N ILE A 263 -11.18 -29.86 -8.11
CA ILE A 263 -11.13 -31.23 -7.58
C ILE A 263 -10.78 -32.24 -8.68
N ILE A 264 -11.39 -32.10 -9.86
CA ILE A 264 -11.12 -32.99 -11.00
C ILE A 264 -9.66 -32.86 -11.46
N PHE A 265 -9.16 -31.62 -11.57
CA PHE A 265 -7.79 -31.33 -12.01
C PHE A 265 -6.73 -31.81 -11.02
N GLU A 266 -7.06 -31.86 -9.72
CA GLU A 266 -6.18 -32.39 -8.67
C GLU A 266 -6.21 -33.93 -8.57
N SER A 267 -7.26 -34.59 -9.07
CA SER A 267 -7.51 -36.02 -8.83
C SER A 267 -7.37 -36.91 -10.07
N ASN A 268 -7.71 -36.42 -11.27
CA ASN A 268 -7.76 -37.23 -12.48
C ASN A 268 -7.20 -36.48 -13.70
N VAL A 269 -5.93 -36.77 -14.03
CA VAL A 269 -5.18 -36.14 -15.13
C VAL A 269 -5.84 -36.36 -16.50
N GLU A 270 -6.40 -37.55 -16.74
CA GLU A 270 -7.00 -37.86 -18.03
C GLU A 270 -8.27 -37.06 -18.27
N MET A 271 -9.17 -37.05 -17.27
CA MET A 271 -10.38 -36.25 -17.31
C MET A 271 -10.05 -34.75 -17.36
N ALA A 272 -9.05 -34.29 -16.60
CA ALA A 272 -8.57 -32.91 -16.61
C ALA A 272 -8.08 -32.47 -17.99
N ALA A 273 -7.25 -33.29 -18.67
CA ALA A 273 -6.74 -33.00 -20.01
C ALA A 273 -7.86 -32.97 -21.07
N GLY A 274 -8.88 -33.82 -20.93
CA GLY A 274 -10.08 -33.79 -21.78
C GLY A 274 -10.88 -32.50 -21.61
N ILE A 275 -11.15 -32.11 -20.35
CA ILE A 275 -11.89 -30.89 -20.02
C ILE A 275 -11.10 -29.64 -20.44
N ALA A 276 -9.78 -29.61 -20.23
CA ALA A 276 -8.94 -28.48 -20.62
C ALA A 276 -8.96 -28.24 -22.14
N ARG A 277 -8.87 -29.31 -22.94
CA ARG A 277 -9.03 -29.23 -24.41
C ARG A 277 -10.43 -28.79 -24.80
N TRP A 278 -11.46 -29.33 -24.16
CA TRP A 278 -12.84 -28.96 -24.46
C TRP A 278 -13.15 -27.50 -24.12
N LEU A 279 -12.63 -26.96 -23.02
CA LEU A 279 -12.81 -25.55 -22.64
C LEU A 279 -11.84 -24.60 -23.36
N GLY A 280 -10.75 -25.12 -23.95
CA GLY A 280 -9.69 -24.32 -24.56
C GLY A 280 -8.93 -23.51 -23.52
N LEU A 281 -8.51 -24.16 -22.43
CA LEU A 281 -7.70 -23.56 -21.36
C LEU A 281 -6.22 -23.51 -21.79
N ASP A 282 -5.53 -22.43 -21.44
CA ASP A 282 -4.07 -22.33 -21.60
C ASP A 282 -3.32 -22.98 -20.42
N GLU A 283 -2.00 -23.06 -20.53
CA GLU A 283 -1.15 -23.69 -19.51
C GLU A 283 -1.30 -23.01 -18.14
N ALA A 284 -1.36 -21.68 -18.10
CA ALA A 284 -1.52 -20.90 -16.86
C ALA A 284 -2.87 -21.18 -16.17
N MET A 285 -3.96 -21.36 -16.92
CA MET A 285 -5.27 -21.74 -16.40
C MET A 285 -5.28 -23.17 -15.85
N VAL A 286 -4.59 -24.10 -16.52
CA VAL A 286 -4.47 -25.49 -16.07
C VAL A 286 -3.66 -25.58 -14.78
N GLU A 287 -2.54 -24.86 -14.69
CA GLU A 287 -1.74 -24.74 -13.47
C GLU A 287 -2.55 -24.15 -12.32
N TYR A 288 -3.32 -23.09 -12.59
CA TYR A 288 -4.19 -22.48 -11.58
C TYR A 288 -5.29 -23.42 -11.05
N LEU A 289 -5.78 -24.36 -11.87
CA LEU A 289 -6.82 -25.32 -11.49
C LEU A 289 -6.26 -26.56 -10.78
N ALA A 290 -5.11 -27.07 -11.23
CA ALA A 290 -4.47 -28.26 -10.67
C ALA A 290 -3.56 -27.98 -9.46
N GLY A 291 -3.26 -26.70 -9.20
CA GLY A 291 -2.32 -26.28 -8.16
C GLY A 291 -0.85 -26.45 -8.55
N GLU A 292 0.07 -25.96 -7.72
CA GLU A 292 1.50 -26.18 -7.89
C GLU A 292 1.85 -27.63 -7.55
N GLY A 293 2.00 -28.49 -8.57
CA GLY A 293 2.32 -29.88 -8.31
C GLY A 293 2.46 -30.77 -9.54
N ARG A 294 2.78 -32.04 -9.27
CA ARG A 294 2.99 -33.10 -10.28
C ARG A 294 1.80 -33.27 -11.24
N TRP A 295 0.58 -32.96 -10.78
CA TRP A 295 -0.66 -33.09 -11.54
C TRP A 295 -0.81 -32.05 -12.64
N ALA A 296 -0.38 -30.80 -12.41
CA ALA A 296 -0.39 -29.74 -13.42
C ALA A 296 0.53 -30.11 -14.60
N GLN A 297 1.78 -30.50 -14.30
CA GLN A 297 2.76 -30.90 -15.31
C GLN A 297 2.31 -32.12 -16.12
N ALA A 298 1.71 -33.12 -15.46
CA ALA A 298 1.16 -34.29 -16.13
C ALA A 298 -0.01 -33.93 -17.08
N THR A 299 -0.85 -32.97 -16.67
CA THR A 299 -1.98 -32.49 -17.47
C THR A 299 -1.51 -31.67 -18.67
N VAL A 300 -0.55 -30.74 -18.46
CA VAL A 300 0.06 -29.94 -19.54
C VAL A 300 0.79 -30.84 -20.56
N LYS A 301 1.56 -31.83 -20.09
CA LYS A 301 2.26 -32.78 -20.99
C LYS A 301 1.29 -33.55 -21.88
N ARG A 302 0.08 -33.87 -21.37
CA ARG A 302 -0.98 -34.54 -22.15
C ARG A 302 -1.83 -33.60 -23.00
N LEU A 303 -1.77 -32.29 -22.75
CA LEU A 303 -2.42 -31.27 -23.59
C LEU A 303 -1.64 -31.00 -24.87
N GLY A 304 -0.30 -31.10 -24.80
CA GLY A 304 0.59 -30.91 -25.95
C GLY A 304 0.84 -32.15 -26.82
N SER A 305 0.37 -33.33 -26.39
CA SER A 305 0.41 -34.61 -27.12
C SER A 305 -0.92 -34.91 -27.81
#